data_AF-A0A9D7V9G9-F1
#
_entry.id   AF-A0A9D7V9G9-F1
#
_cell.length_a   1.000
_cell.length_b   1.000
_cell.length_c   1.000
_cell.angle_alpha   90.00
_cell.angle_beta   90.00
_cell.angle_gamma   90.00
#
_symmetry.space_group_name_H-M   'P 1'
#
loop_
_entity.id
_entity.type
_entity.pdbx_description
1 polymer ?
#
loop_
_entity_poly.entity_id
_entity_poly.type
_entity_poly.pdbx_seq_one_letter_code
_entity_poly.pdbx_strand_id
1 'polypeptide(L)'
;MAYLAVQNTAKLTKTQAVWEKAFILPNRDPRIWRKDEFGRLINRYEYGNRQSSYGWEIDHIIPKSQGGSDHIYNLRPLQWYVNVVRKSESLNYKFIY
;
A
#
# COMPACT_ATOMS: atom_id res chain seq x y z
N MET A 1 -28.39 6.09 -3.56
CA MET A 1 -27.75 4.82 -3.97
C MET A 1 -26.62 4.97 -5.01
N ALA A 2 -26.60 6.00 -5.87
CA ALA A 2 -25.55 6.17 -6.90
C ALA A 2 -24.18 6.70 -6.37
N TYR A 3 -24.18 7.60 -5.38
CA TYR A 3 -22.95 8.22 -4.85
C TYR A 3 -21.98 7.20 -4.20
N LEU A 4 -22.53 6.25 -3.42
CA LEU A 4 -21.74 5.20 -2.77
C LEU A 4 -21.11 4.23 -3.78
N ALA A 5 -21.79 3.95 -4.90
CA ALA A 5 -21.26 3.09 -5.96
C ALA A 5 -20.06 3.73 -6.66
N VAL A 6 -20.13 5.04 -6.96
CA VAL A 6 -19.02 5.78 -7.60
C VAL A 6 -17.80 5.93 -6.68
N GLN A 7 -18.01 6.13 -5.38
CA GLN A 7 -16.91 6.18 -4.40
C GLN A 7 -16.25 4.80 -4.22
N ASN A 8 -17.04 3.72 -4.24
CA ASN A 8 -16.49 2.36 -4.19
C ASN A 8 -15.71 2.00 -5.46
N THR A 9 -16.18 2.41 -6.65
CA THR A 9 -15.41 2.21 -7.89
C THR A 9 -14.13 3.06 -7.92
N ALA A 10 -14.18 4.32 -7.48
CA ALA A 10 -13.00 5.19 -7.38
C ALA A 10 -11.96 4.70 -6.34
N LYS A 11 -12.42 4.12 -5.23
CA LYS A 11 -11.54 3.46 -4.25
C LYS A 11 -10.92 2.19 -4.82
N LEU A 12 -11.69 1.41 -5.57
CA LEU A 12 -11.20 0.23 -6.30
C LEU A 12 -10.18 0.59 -7.38
N THR A 13 -10.36 1.68 -8.13
CA THR A 13 -9.40 2.11 -9.17
C THR A 13 -8.08 2.57 -8.56
N LYS A 14 -8.09 3.34 -7.46
CA LYS A 14 -6.86 3.73 -6.76
C LYS A 14 -6.13 2.50 -6.19
N THR A 15 -6.83 1.61 -5.51
CA THR A 15 -6.22 0.37 -4.97
C THR A 15 -5.67 -0.51 -6.09
N GLN A 16 -6.37 -0.62 -7.22
CA GLN A 16 -5.90 -1.36 -8.40
C GLN A 16 -4.65 -0.73 -9.01
N ALA A 17 -4.66 0.59 -9.23
CA ALA A 17 -3.51 1.30 -9.79
C ALA A 17 -2.27 1.20 -8.89
N VAL A 18 -2.44 1.22 -7.57
CA VAL A 18 -1.33 1.01 -6.64
C VAL A 18 -0.89 -0.45 -6.62
N TRP A 19 -1.80 -1.42 -6.62
CA TRP A 19 -1.50 -2.85 -6.73
C TRP A 19 -0.63 -3.16 -7.95
N GLU A 20 -0.92 -2.51 -9.07
CA GLU A 20 -0.20 -2.70 -10.32
C GLU A 20 1.28 -2.29 -10.27
N LYS A 21 1.68 -1.46 -9.29
CA LYS A 21 3.07 -1.04 -9.07
C LYS A 21 3.91 -2.10 -8.35
N ALA A 22 3.29 -3.10 -7.71
CA ALA A 22 4.04 -4.17 -7.04
C ALA A 22 4.70 -5.11 -8.06
N PHE A 23 5.84 -5.67 -7.68
CA PHE A 23 6.62 -6.57 -8.52
C PHE A 23 5.89 -7.89 -8.77
N ILE A 24 5.85 -8.30 -10.04
CA ILE A 24 5.33 -9.61 -10.44
C ILE A 24 6.34 -10.68 -10.06
N LEU A 25 5.86 -11.78 -9.49
CA LEU A 25 6.66 -12.95 -9.19
C LEU A 25 6.58 -13.95 -10.36
N PRO A 26 7.72 -14.52 -10.81
CA PRO A 26 7.67 -15.64 -11.74
C PRO A 26 6.92 -16.82 -11.10
N ASN A 27 6.20 -17.59 -11.92
CA ASN A 27 5.48 -18.81 -11.50
C ASN A 27 4.34 -18.60 -10.47
N ARG A 28 3.78 -17.38 -10.37
CA ARG A 28 2.57 -17.11 -9.58
C ARG A 28 1.60 -16.24 -10.37
N ASP A 29 0.30 -16.35 -10.09
CA ASP A 29 -0.71 -15.49 -10.72
C ASP A 29 -0.53 -14.02 -10.28
N PRO A 30 -0.16 -13.10 -11.18
CA PRO A 30 0.10 -11.69 -10.85
C PRO A 30 -1.17 -10.92 -10.44
N ARG A 31 -2.36 -11.49 -10.64
CA ARG A 31 -3.63 -10.93 -10.18
C ARG A 31 -3.85 -11.17 -8.69
N ILE A 32 -3.20 -12.20 -8.14
CA ILE A 32 -3.35 -12.65 -6.75
C ILE A 32 -2.11 -12.34 -5.93
N TRP A 33 -0.92 -12.64 -6.47
CA TRP A 33 0.35 -12.59 -5.75
C TRP A 33 1.31 -11.61 -6.38
N ARG A 34 1.86 -10.73 -5.54
CA ARG A 34 2.93 -9.81 -5.91
C ARG A 34 3.90 -9.62 -4.76
N LYS A 35 4.97 -8.88 -5.01
CA LYS A 35 6.01 -8.56 -4.04
C LYS A 35 6.12 -7.03 -3.91
N ASP A 36 6.11 -6.52 -2.69
CA ASP A 36 6.33 -5.09 -2.45
C ASP A 36 7.81 -4.71 -2.70
N GLU A 37 8.13 -3.42 -2.58
CA GLU A 37 9.48 -2.93 -2.88
C GLU A 37 10.58 -3.45 -1.92
N PHE A 38 10.19 -3.85 -0.71
CA PHE A 38 11.10 -4.42 0.30
C PHE A 38 11.15 -5.95 0.23
N GLY A 39 10.47 -6.51 -0.76
CA GLY A 39 10.50 -7.90 -1.05
C GLY A 39 9.57 -8.78 -0.23
N ARG A 40 8.58 -8.20 0.46
CA ARG A 40 7.53 -8.96 1.14
C ARG A 40 6.46 -9.39 0.15
N LEU A 41 5.98 -10.62 0.31
CA LEU A 41 4.83 -11.10 -0.45
C LEU A 41 3.57 -10.39 0.02
N ILE A 42 2.76 -9.99 -0.94
CA ILE A 42 1.44 -9.40 -0.73
C ILE A 42 0.41 -10.16 -1.54
N ASN A 43 -0.78 -10.32 -0.96
CA ASN A 43 -1.90 -10.97 -1.62
C ASN A 43 -3.00 -9.96 -1.90
N ARG A 44 -3.51 -9.96 -3.13
CA ARG A 44 -4.54 -9.03 -3.61
C ARG A 44 -5.76 -8.96 -2.69
N TYR A 45 -6.20 -10.10 -2.18
CA TYR A 45 -7.40 -10.23 -1.36
C TYR A 45 -7.18 -9.85 0.12
N GLU A 46 -5.92 -9.66 0.52
CA GLU A 46 -5.53 -9.30 1.89
C GLU A 46 -5.32 -7.78 2.06
N TYR A 47 -5.89 -6.97 1.16
CA TYR A 47 -5.81 -5.51 1.26
C TYR A 47 -6.45 -5.00 2.56
N GLY A 48 -5.67 -4.29 3.37
CA GLY A 48 -6.07 -3.79 4.68
C GLY A 48 -6.13 -4.84 5.80
N ASN A 49 -5.81 -6.11 5.52
CA ASN A 49 -5.84 -7.16 6.54
C ASN A 49 -4.52 -7.23 7.32
N ARG A 50 -4.47 -6.60 8.50
CA ARG A 50 -3.29 -6.65 9.38
C ARG A 50 -3.12 -7.95 10.16
N GLN A 51 -4.06 -8.89 10.06
CA GLN A 51 -3.94 -10.21 10.69
C GLN A 51 -3.28 -11.24 9.76
N SER A 52 -3.17 -10.93 8.46
CA SER A 52 -2.53 -11.79 7.47
C SER A 52 -1.05 -11.46 7.31
N SER A 53 -0.20 -12.49 7.20
CA SER A 53 1.21 -12.33 6.84
C SER A 53 1.40 -11.72 5.44
N TYR A 54 0.38 -11.78 4.59
CA TYR A 54 0.37 -11.25 3.21
C TYR A 54 -0.46 -9.97 3.05
N GLY A 55 -0.95 -9.43 4.16
CA GLY A 55 -1.73 -8.20 4.12
C GLY A 55 -0.90 -7.00 3.67
N TRP A 56 -1.55 -6.07 3.00
CA TRP A 56 -0.88 -4.91 2.44
C TRP A 56 -1.78 -3.68 2.45
N GLU A 57 -1.16 -2.52 2.38
CA GLU A 57 -1.81 -1.22 2.40
C GLU A 57 -1.19 -0.31 1.35
N ILE A 58 -1.88 0.80 1.06
CA ILE A 58 -1.30 1.89 0.28
C ILE A 58 -0.44 2.73 1.23
N ASP A 59 0.85 2.87 0.89
CA ASP A 59 1.78 3.76 1.59
C ASP A 59 2.16 4.95 0.70
N HIS A 60 2.54 6.06 1.35
CA HIS A 60 3.06 7.25 0.69
C HIS A 60 4.59 7.18 0.68
N ILE A 61 5.20 7.27 -0.51
CA ILE A 61 6.67 7.26 -0.67
C ILE A 61 7.27 8.46 0.07
N ILE A 62 6.76 9.66 -0.24
CA ILE A 62 6.98 10.88 0.54
C ILE A 62 5.81 11.00 1.53
N PRO A 63 6.05 10.99 2.85
CA PRO A 63 4.98 11.12 3.82
C PRO A 63 4.21 12.44 3.67
N LYS A 64 2.90 12.43 3.96
CA LYS A 64 2.09 13.67 3.97
C LYS A 64 2.68 14.76 4.86
N SER A 65 3.26 14.37 5.99
CA SER A 65 3.90 15.30 6.93
C SER A 65 5.17 15.99 6.39
N GLN A 66 5.65 15.58 5.22
CA GLN A 66 6.75 16.19 4.49
C GLN A 66 6.30 16.74 3.13
N GLY A 67 4.99 16.99 2.95
CA GLY A 67 4.44 17.53 1.70
C GLY A 67 4.11 16.48 0.64
N GLY A 68 4.12 15.19 0.99
CA GLY A 68 3.73 14.12 0.06
C GLY A 68 2.27 14.21 -0.39
N SER A 69 2.05 14.06 -1.69
CA SER A 69 0.72 14.14 -2.31
C SER A 69 -0.03 12.79 -2.32
N ASP A 70 -1.34 12.81 -2.54
CA ASP A 70 -2.16 11.61 -2.75
C ASP A 70 -2.16 11.13 -4.22
N HIS A 71 -1.35 11.74 -5.08
CA HIS A 71 -1.24 11.33 -6.48
C HIS A 71 -0.57 9.96 -6.62
N ILE A 72 -0.97 9.21 -7.64
CA ILE A 72 -0.56 7.82 -7.85
C ILE A 72 0.97 7.61 -7.92
N TYR A 73 1.72 8.61 -8.39
CA TYR A 73 3.18 8.54 -8.42
C TYR A 73 3.79 8.41 -7.01
N ASN A 74 3.18 9.05 -6.00
CA ASN A 74 3.64 9.05 -4.62
C ASN A 74 3.07 7.90 -3.78
N LEU A 75 2.25 7.02 -4.39
CA LEU A 75 1.62 5.91 -3.69
C LEU A 75 2.28 4.60 -4.07
N ARG A 76 2.43 3.68 -3.11
CA ARG A 76 3.00 2.36 -3.35
C ARG A 76 2.26 1.28 -2.57
N PRO A 77 2.23 0.04 -3.07
CA PRO A 77 1.75 -1.10 -2.31
C PRO A 77 2.84 -1.50 -1.32
N LEU A 78 2.48 -1.66 -0.05
CA LEU A 78 3.44 -2.01 0.99
C LEU A 78 2.83 -3.03 1.94
N GLN A 79 3.58 -4.06 2.31
CA GLN A 79 3.15 -5.01 3.31
C GLN A 79 2.90 -4.28 4.65
N TRP A 80 1.79 -4.59 5.32
CA TRP A 80 1.28 -3.76 6.42
C TRP A 80 2.27 -3.62 7.59
N TYR A 81 3.03 -4.67 7.90
CA TYR A 81 3.97 -4.67 9.01
C TYR A 81 5.18 -3.79 8.69
N VAL A 82 5.70 -3.87 7.47
CA VAL A 82 6.75 -2.95 6.98
C VAL A 82 6.26 -1.50 7.03
N ASN A 83 5.01 -1.24 6.65
CA ASN A 83 4.40 0.09 6.74
C ASN A 83 4.40 0.64 8.18
N VAL A 84 4.00 -0.18 9.15
CA VAL A 84 3.94 0.21 10.57
C VAL A 84 5.32 0.51 11.12
N VAL A 85 6.30 -0.39 10.91
CA VAL A 85 7.67 -0.23 11.43
C VAL A 85 8.32 1.04 10.89
N ARG A 86 8.21 1.30 9.58
CA ARG A 86 8.77 2.51 8.96
C ARG A 86 8.14 3.78 9.48
N LYS A 87 6.83 3.76 9.76
CA LYS A 87 6.14 4.91 10.36
C LYS A 87 6.59 5.15 11.79
N SER A 88 6.75 4.10 12.61
CA SER A 88 7.29 4.26 13.97
C SER A 88 8.73 4.81 13.97
N GLU A 89 9.60 4.33 13.07
CA GLU A 89 10.95 4.86 12.92
C GLU A 89 10.93 6.34 12.53
N SER A 90 10.08 6.73 11.57
CA SER A 90 9.96 8.12 11.14
C SER A 90 9.45 9.08 12.22
N LEU A 91 8.67 8.58 13.18
CA LEU A 91 8.16 9.35 14.32
C LEU A 91 9.22 9.50 15.41
N ASN A 92 10.07 8.50 15.63
CA ASN A 92 11.16 8.59 16.62
C ASN A 92 12.17 9.70 16.28
N TYR A 93 12.39 10.01 14.99
CA TYR A 93 13.22 11.15 14.58
C TYR A 93 12.54 12.52 14.74
N LYS A 94 11.21 12.58 14.99
CA LYS A 94 10.47 13.85 15.13
C LYS A 94 10.36 14.38 16.55
N PHE A 95 10.74 13.59 17.56
CA PHE A 95 10.67 13.98 18.98
C PHE A 95 12.04 14.30 19.58
N ILE A 96 13.05 14.53 18.75
CA ILE A 96 14.42 14.87 19.18
C ILE A 96 14.78 16.31 18.79
N TYR A 97 13.91 17.29 19.04
CA TYR A 97 14.25 18.73 19.04
C TYR A 97 13.31 19.49 19.97
#